data_AF-A0A414ST96-F1
#
_entry.id   AF-A0A414ST96-F1
#
_cell.length_a   1.000
_cell.length_b   1.000
_cell.length_c   1.000
_cell.angle_alpha   90.00
_cell.angle_beta   90.00
_cell.angle_gamma   90.00
#
_symmetry.space_group_name_H-M   'P 1'
#
loop_
_entity.id
_entity.type
_entity.pdbx_description
1 polymer ?
#
loop_
_entity_poly.entity_id
_entity_poly.type
_entity_poly.pdbx_seq_one_letter_code
_entity_poly.pdbx_strand_id
1 'polypeptide(L)' 'MSTSKIKYINLSNKIYRVKHISFFTMELVAEETTLSTATVPEDEVFDVMDYSGLKVTLIGLDGQSEEIDLKELSRRVG' A
#
# COMPACT_ATOMS: atom_id res chain seq x y z
N MET A 1 6.64 21.15 6.82
CA MET A 1 5.31 20.63 7.21
C MET A 1 4.69 20.10 5.93
N SER A 2 4.37 18.83 5.75
CA SER A 2 4.06 17.76 6.68
C SER A 2 4.73 16.49 6.16
N THR A 3 5.55 15.83 6.97
CA THR A 3 5.98 14.46 6.65
C THR A 3 4.73 13.60 6.83
N SER A 4 3.98 13.37 5.75
CA SER A 4 2.85 12.44 5.77
C SER A 4 3.32 11.18 6.49
N LYS A 5 2.69 10.81 7.61
CA LYS A 5 3.06 9.65 8.43
C LYS A 5 2.67 8.33 7.75
N ILE A 6 2.68 8.31 6.42
CA ILE A 6 2.34 7.14 5.63
C ILE A 6 3.45 6.13 5.87
N LYS A 7 3.18 5.17 6.75
CA LYS A 7 4.09 4.07 7.06
C LYS A 7 3.57 2.76 6.54
N TYR A 8 2.25 2.64 6.38
CA TYR A 8 1.59 1.42 5.98
C TYR A 8 0.57 1.70 4.88
N ILE A 9 0.26 0.69 4.11
CA ILE A 9 -0.92 0.65 3.24
C ILE A 9 -1.80 -0.52 3.66
N ASN A 10 -3.10 -0.36 3.50
CA ASN A 10 -4.05 -1.45 3.60
C ASN A 10 -4.49 -1.83 2.19
N LEU A 11 -4.33 -3.10 1.85
CA LEU A 11 -4.81 -3.65 0.59
C LEU A 11 -5.50 -4.98 0.87
N SER A 12 -6.78 -5.10 0.50
CA SER A 12 -7.57 -6.32 0.69
C SER A 12 -7.51 -6.87 2.12
N ASN A 13 -7.57 -5.97 3.12
CA ASN A 13 -7.52 -6.30 4.55
C ASN A 13 -6.16 -6.86 5.04
N LYS A 14 -5.09 -6.64 4.26
CA LYS A 14 -3.70 -6.93 4.63
C LYS A 14 -2.90 -5.63 4.77
N ILE A 15 -2.02 -5.60 5.76
CA ILE A 15 -1.10 -4.49 5.98
C ILE A 15 0.23 -4.72 5.29
N TYR A 16 0.64 -3.74 4.50
CA TYR A 16 1.98 -3.67 3.92
C TYR A 16 2.70 -2.44 4.45
N ARG A 17 4.00 -2.56 4.73
CA ARG A 17 4.83 -1.45 5.19
C ARG A 17 5.42 -0.73 3.98
N VAL A 18 5.22 0.57 3.91
CA VAL A 18 5.77 1.41 2.84
C VAL A 18 7.28 1.46 2.95
N LYS A 19 7.96 1.00 1.90
CA LYS A 19 9.41 1.14 1.71
C LYS A 19 9.75 2.40 0.95
N HIS A 20 8.93 2.72 -0.04
CA HIS A 20 9.12 3.88 -0.91
C HIS A 20 7.77 4.39 -1.40
N ILE A 21 7.61 5.70 -1.44
CA ILE A 21 6.44 6.35 -2.04
C ILE A 21 6.90 7.64 -2.73
N SER A 22 6.47 7.82 -3.97
CA SER A 22 6.77 8.98 -4.79
C SER A 22 5.51 9.38 -5.55
N PHE A 23 4.91 10.50 -5.13
CA PHE A 23 3.77 11.08 -5.83
C PHE A 23 4.15 11.73 -7.17
N PHE A 24 5.45 12.03 -7.37
CA PHE A 24 5.95 12.60 -8.61
C PHE A 24 6.01 11.54 -9.72
N THR A 25 6.53 10.35 -9.41
CA THR A 25 6.57 9.22 -10.35
C THR A 25 5.32 8.35 -10.30
N MET A 26 4.40 8.65 -9.37
CA MET A 26 3.20 7.86 -9.06
C MET A 26 3.55 6.41 -8.72
N GLU A 27 4.58 6.19 -7.89
CA GLU A 27 5.07 4.87 -7.52
C GLU A 27 5.00 4.68 -6.00
N LEU A 28 4.60 3.47 -5.59
CA LEU A 28 4.60 3.03 -4.20
C LEU A 28 5.12 1.61 -4.12
N VAL A 29 6.14 1.41 -3.29
CA VAL A 29 6.70 0.11 -2.98
C VAL A 29 6.42 -0.19 -1.51
N ALA A 30 5.77 -1.31 -1.24
CA ALA A 30 5.49 -1.76 0.10
C ALA A 30 5.86 -3.23 0.28
N GLU A 31 6.28 -3.60 1.49
CA GLU A 31 6.57 -4.99 1.86
C GLU A 31 5.42 -5.59 2.67
N GLU A 32 5.07 -6.84 2.40
CA GLU A 32 4.08 -7.58 3.17
C GLU A 32 4.55 -7.71 4.61
N THR A 33 3.62 -7.52 5.53
CA THR A 33 3.90 -7.65 6.95
C THR A 33 3.02 -8.73 7.56
N THR A 34 3.46 -9.28 8.68
CA THR A 34 2.64 -10.16 9.52
C THR A 34 1.70 -9.36 10.44
N LEU A 35 1.56 -8.03 10.23
CA LEU A 35 0.79 -7.16 11.10
C LEU A 35 -0.71 -7.18 10.78
N SER A 36 -1.49 -7.15 11.87
CA SER A 36 -2.92 -6.87 11.93
C SER A 36 -3.30 -5.45 11.49
N THR A 37 -4.36 -5.23 10.72
CA THR A 37 -5.05 -3.92 10.70
C THR A 37 -5.47 -3.49 12.11
N ALA A 38 -5.79 -4.44 12.99
CA ALA A 38 -6.09 -4.19 14.40
C ALA A 38 -4.89 -3.70 15.24
N THR A 39 -3.66 -3.88 14.74
CA THR A 39 -2.42 -3.53 15.46
C THR A 39 -1.79 -2.23 14.97
N VAL A 40 -2.22 -1.74 13.81
CA VAL A 40 -1.65 -0.56 13.17
C VAL A 40 -2.62 0.61 13.32
N PRO A 41 -2.18 1.78 13.80
CA PRO A 41 -3.04 2.95 13.90
C PRO A 41 -3.50 3.39 12.51
N GLU A 42 -4.80 3.65 12.35
CA GLU A 42 -5.36 4.11 11.07
C GLU A 42 -4.74 5.44 10.58
N ASP A 43 -4.26 6.30 11.49
CA ASP A 43 -3.54 7.54 11.16
C ASP A 43 -2.22 7.31 10.38
N GLU A 44 -1.66 6.10 10.43
CA GLU A 44 -0.41 5.73 9.74
C GLU A 44 -0.65 4.86 8.49
N VAL A 45 -1.91 4.50 8.23
CA VAL A 45 -2.34 3.66 7.12
C VAL A 45 -2.84 4.56 5.98
N PHE A 46 -2.26 4.35 4.80
CA PHE A 46 -2.67 5.02 3.58
C PHE A 46 -3.53 4.10 2.73
N ASP A 47 -4.72 4.57 2.38
CA ASP A 47 -5.59 3.85 1.45
C ASP A 47 -5.16 4.14 0.01
N VAL A 48 -4.54 3.14 -0.61
CA VAL A 48 -4.08 3.24 -2.00
C VAL A 48 -5.24 3.18 -2.99
N MET A 49 -6.42 2.68 -2.59
CA MET A 49 -7.58 2.56 -3.48
C MET A 49 -8.12 3.91 -3.93
N ASP A 50 -7.99 4.94 -3.09
CA ASP A 50 -8.33 6.33 -3.44
C ASP A 50 -7.40 6.92 -4.53
N TYR A 51 -6.25 6.28 -4.77
CA TYR A 51 -5.21 6.73 -5.69
C TYR A 51 -5.01 5.74 -6.85
N SER A 52 -6.05 5.55 -7.66
CA SER A 52 -6.05 4.66 -8.85
C SER A 52 -4.96 4.92 -9.92
N GLY A 53 -4.25 6.04 -9.85
CA GLY A 53 -3.10 6.35 -10.73
C GLY A 53 -1.75 5.90 -10.19
N LEU A 54 -1.70 5.38 -8.96
CA LEU A 54 -0.47 4.94 -8.31
C LEU A 54 -0.10 3.52 -8.75
N LYS A 55 1.14 3.34 -9.18
CA LYS A 55 1.72 2.02 -9.40
C LYS A 55 2.16 1.44 -8.06
N VAL A 56 1.49 0.37 -7.63
CA VAL A 56 1.77 -0.27 -6.35
C VAL A 56 2.54 -1.56 -6.59
N THR A 57 3.76 -1.60 -6.08
CA THR A 57 4.58 -2.82 -6.05
C THR A 57 4.58 -3.37 -4.62
N LEU A 58 4.11 -4.60 -4.46
CA LEU A 58 4.10 -5.31 -3.19
C LEU A 58 5.24 -6.33 -3.19
N ILE A 59 6.03 -6.34 -2.13
CA ILE A 59 7.10 -7.31 -1.91
C ILE A 59 6.57 -8.32 -0.88
N GLY A 60 6.33 -9.56 -1.29
CA GLY A 60 5.93 -10.64 -0.40
C GLY A 60 7.00 -10.96 0.65
N LEU A 61 6.60 -11.70 1.69
CA LEU A 61 7.53 -12.16 2.74
C LEU A 61 8.65 -13.08 2.22
N ASP A 62 8.44 -13.69 1.06
CA ASP A 62 9.41 -14.50 0.33
C ASP A 62 10.40 -13.67 -0.52
N GLY A 63 10.22 -12.34 -0.54
CA GLY A 63 11.02 -11.41 -1.32
C GLY A 63 10.59 -11.30 -2.78
N GLN A 64 9.52 -11.97 -3.22
CA GLN A 64 8.98 -11.81 -4.56
C GLN A 64 8.19 -10.50 -4.65
N SER A 65 8.38 -9.76 -5.74
CA SER A 65 7.67 -8.51 -5.97
C SER A 65 6.54 -8.69 -7.00
N GLU A 66 5.35 -8.24 -6.66
CA GLU A 66 4.17 -8.22 -7.52
C GLU A 66 3.73 -6.77 -7.76
N GLU A 67 3.60 -6.37 -9.03
CA GLU A 67 2.98 -5.09 -9.38
C GLU A 67 1.47 -5.28 -9.48
N ILE A 68 0.74 -4.43 -8.76
CA ILE A 68 -0.70 -4.53 -8.62
C ILE A 68 -1.34 -3.35 -9.34
N ASP A 69 -2.24 -3.66 -10.26
CA ASP A 69 -3.09 -2.65 -10.88
C ASP A 69 -4.29 -2.36 -9.97
N LEU A 70 -4.27 -1.16 -9.37
CA LEU A 70 -5.32 -0.70 -8.47
C LEU A 70 -6.70 -0.56 -9.15
N LYS A 71 -6.74 -0.29 -10.47
CA LYS A 71 -8.00 -0.21 -11.21
C LYS A 71 -8.64 -1.58 -11.33
N GLU A 72 -7.84 -2.61 -11.62
CA GLU A 72 -8.36 -3.97 -11.67
C GLU A 72 -8.85 -4.44 -10.29
N LEU A 73 -8.14 -4.09 -9.21
CA LEU A 73 -8.60 -4.39 -7.85
C LEU A 73 -9.91 -3.69 -7.48
N SER A 74 -10.06 -2.41 -7.83
CA SER A 74 -11.31 -1.66 -7.55
C SER A 74 -12.56 -2.31 -8.14
N ARG A 75 -12.39 -3.03 -9.25
CA ARG A 75 -13.47 -3.73 -9.96
C ARG A 75 -13.88 -5.05 -9.32
N ARG A 76 -13.01 -5.67 -8.52
CA ARG A 76 -13.29 -6.94 -7.83
C ARG A 76 -13.95 -6.75 -6.46
N VAL A 77 -13.91 -5.53 -5.91
CA VAL A 77 -14.48 -5.19 -4.61
C VAL A 77 -15.89 -4.58 -4.74
N GLY A 78 -16.37 -4.35 -5.98
CA GLY A 78 -17.70 -3.82 -6.30
C GLY A 78 -18.78 -4.87 -6.48
#